data_AF-A0A1Q2HY95-F1
#
_entry.id   AF-A0A1Q2HY95-F1
#
_cell.length_a   1.000
_cell.length_b   1.000
_cell.length_c   1.000
_cell.angle_alpha   90.00
_cell.angle_beta   90.00
_cell.angle_gamma   90.00
#
_symmetry.space_group_name_H-M   'P 1'
#
loop_
_entity.id
_entity.type
_entity.pdbx_description
1 polymer ?
#
loop_
_entity_poly.entity_id
_entity_poly.type
_entity_poly.pdbx_seq_one_letter_code
_entity_poly.pdbx_strand_id
1 'polypeptide(L)'
;MIWQSTSLIDGPVNAHFDATSNTLVAGSETLRFTSTDPTDLRAVDAEGHTYRLVKRSITVARYEAICSAEGATGERGRRYTARRAGGVIERRREIANEAGEPVAVAVGKLNGDLELRPTGGAQVPFLDLAFISWALTYVDAPTRRTLY
;
A
#
# COMPACT_ATOMS: atom_id res chain seq x y z
N MET A 1 5.44 -12.49 -0.96
CA MET A 1 3.99 -12.27 -0.96
C MET A 1 3.56 -11.74 -2.31
N ILE A 2 2.39 -12.10 -2.80
CA ILE A 2 1.91 -11.64 -4.11
C ILE A 2 0.42 -11.28 -4.02
N TRP A 3 0.09 -10.05 -4.40
CA TRP A 3 -1.29 -9.67 -4.67
C TRP A 3 -1.73 -10.31 -5.98
N GLN A 4 -2.70 -11.22 -5.90
CA GLN A 4 -3.36 -11.86 -7.02
C GLN A 4 -4.84 -11.52 -6.94
N SER A 5 -5.32 -10.74 -7.91
CA SER A 5 -6.63 -10.10 -7.80
C SER A 5 -6.74 -9.48 -6.39
N THR A 6 -7.80 -9.78 -5.65
CA THR A 6 -8.12 -9.22 -4.35
C THR A 6 -7.37 -9.81 -3.17
N SER A 7 -6.46 -10.77 -3.35
CA SER A 7 -5.84 -11.48 -2.23
C SER A 7 -4.32 -11.39 -2.23
N LEU A 8 -3.72 -11.20 -1.06
CA LEU A 8 -2.28 -11.26 -0.83
C LEU A 8 -1.90 -12.66 -0.36
N ILE A 9 -1.24 -13.39 -1.25
CA ILE A 9 -0.82 -14.77 -1.03
C ILE A 9 0.59 -14.80 -0.43
N ASP A 10 0.88 -15.86 0.35
CA ASP A 10 2.16 -16.12 1.04
C ASP A 10 2.57 -15.05 2.07
N GLY A 11 1.58 -14.35 2.65
CA GLY A 11 1.78 -13.45 3.78
C GLY A 11 1.78 -14.16 5.14
N PRO A 12 2.32 -13.53 6.20
CA PRO A 12 2.23 -14.06 7.56
C PRO A 12 0.78 -14.21 8.03
N VAL A 13 -0.12 -13.35 7.53
CA VAL A 13 -1.56 -13.53 7.55
C VAL A 13 -2.10 -13.23 6.16
N ASN A 14 -3.18 -13.90 5.77
CA ASN A 14 -3.83 -13.60 4.49
C ASN A 14 -4.46 -12.22 4.57
N ALA A 15 -4.07 -11.33 3.66
CA ALA A 15 -4.80 -10.10 3.41
C ALA A 15 -5.70 -10.28 2.18
N HIS A 16 -6.92 -9.75 2.22
CA HIS A 16 -7.78 -9.68 1.06
C HIS A 16 -8.57 -8.37 1.05
N PHE A 17 -8.89 -7.90 -0.15
CA PHE A 17 -9.70 -6.72 -0.35
C PHE A 17 -11.05 -7.11 -0.95
N ASP A 18 -12.12 -6.67 -0.32
CA ASP A 18 -13.44 -6.80 -0.87
C ASP A 18 -13.84 -5.49 -1.56
N ALA A 19 -13.94 -5.54 -2.89
CA ALA A 19 -14.33 -4.39 -3.70
C ALA A 19 -15.77 -3.94 -3.48
N THR A 20 -16.66 -4.83 -3.04
CA THR A 20 -18.07 -4.50 -2.80
C THR A 20 -18.22 -3.71 -1.51
N SER A 21 -17.55 -4.17 -0.45
CA SER A 21 -17.54 -3.48 0.86
C SER A 21 -16.48 -2.38 0.96
N ASN A 22 -15.61 -2.24 -0.04
CA ASN A 22 -14.48 -1.32 -0.08
C ASN A 22 -13.59 -1.46 1.17
N THR A 23 -13.28 -2.70 1.54
CA THR A 23 -12.51 -3.02 2.74
C THR A 23 -11.27 -3.84 2.41
N LEU A 24 -10.19 -3.64 3.18
CA LEU A 24 -9.01 -4.50 3.21
C LEU A 24 -8.97 -5.19 4.57
N VAL A 25 -9.07 -6.51 4.56
CA VAL A 25 -8.98 -7.35 5.75
C VAL A 25 -7.60 -8.00 5.77
N ALA A 26 -6.88 -7.89 6.88
CA ALA A 26 -5.58 -8.52 7.08
C ALA A 26 -5.55 -9.21 8.46
N GLY A 27 -5.71 -10.54 8.46
CA GLY A 27 -5.90 -11.27 9.71
C GLY A 27 -7.18 -10.84 10.43
N SER A 28 -7.05 -10.32 11.65
CA SER A 28 -8.17 -9.76 12.44
C SER A 28 -8.39 -8.26 12.24
N GLU A 29 -7.49 -7.58 11.53
CA GLU A 29 -7.56 -6.14 11.32
C GLU A 29 -8.33 -5.85 10.01
N THR A 30 -9.12 -4.77 10.01
CA THR A 30 -9.90 -4.36 8.83
C THR A 30 -9.75 -2.86 8.61
N LEU A 31 -9.42 -2.48 7.38
CA LEU A 31 -9.44 -1.10 6.91
C LEU A 31 -10.63 -0.88 5.99
N ARG A 32 -11.39 0.18 6.22
CA ARG A 32 -12.44 0.66 5.32
C ARG A 32 -11.90 1.83 4.50
N PHE A 33 -11.92 1.71 3.18
CA PHE A 33 -11.49 2.78 2.30
C PHE A 33 -12.52 3.90 2.26
N THR A 34 -12.04 5.12 2.45
CA THR A 34 -12.80 6.37 2.33
C THR A 34 -12.47 7.11 1.03
N SER A 35 -11.33 6.79 0.42
CA SER A 35 -10.96 7.22 -0.94
C SER A 35 -10.09 6.14 -1.57
N THR A 36 -10.35 5.85 -2.83
CA THR A 36 -9.58 4.91 -3.64
C THR A 36 -8.91 5.59 -4.85
N ASP A 37 -8.90 6.93 -4.87
CA ASP A 37 -8.20 7.74 -5.87
C ASP A 37 -6.69 7.40 -5.88
N PRO A 38 -6.13 6.96 -7.03
CA PRO A 38 -4.71 6.60 -7.17
C PRO A 38 -3.69 7.70 -6.82
N THR A 39 -4.15 8.94 -6.65
CA THR A 39 -3.33 10.09 -6.23
C THR A 39 -3.44 10.41 -4.74
N ASP A 40 -4.50 9.98 -4.07
CA ASP A 40 -4.78 10.19 -2.64
C ASP A 40 -5.72 9.10 -2.10
N LEU A 41 -5.16 7.92 -1.86
CA LEU A 41 -5.89 6.81 -1.25
C LEU A 41 -5.98 7.00 0.25
N ARG A 42 -7.17 6.70 0.80
CA ARG A 42 -7.46 6.88 2.22
C ARG A 42 -8.29 5.71 2.75
N ALA A 43 -7.97 5.27 3.95
CA ALA A 43 -8.72 4.28 4.69
C ALA A 43 -8.73 4.60 6.19
N VAL A 44 -9.62 3.95 6.92
CA VAL A 44 -9.72 4.03 8.39
C VAL A 44 -9.85 2.62 8.96
N ASP A 45 -9.24 2.35 10.10
CA ASP A 45 -9.46 1.10 10.84
C ASP A 45 -10.72 1.16 11.72
N ALA A 46 -10.96 0.10 12.49
CA ALA A 46 -12.12 -0.01 13.38
C ALA A 46 -12.03 0.95 14.58
N GLU A 47 -10.82 1.28 15.00
CA GLU A 47 -10.49 2.19 16.09
C GLU A 47 -10.54 3.67 15.66
N GLY A 48 -10.63 3.93 14.35
CA GLY A 48 -10.71 5.27 13.77
C GLY A 48 -9.35 5.88 13.41
N HIS A 49 -8.26 5.13 13.49
CA HIS A 49 -6.98 5.57 12.97
C HIS A 49 -7.01 5.63 11.45
N THR A 50 -6.31 6.61 10.91
CA THR A 50 -6.31 6.89 9.48
C THR A 50 -5.09 6.33 8.78
N TYR A 51 -5.31 5.89 7.55
CA TYR A 51 -4.30 5.40 6.62
C TYR A 51 -4.40 6.20 5.34
N ARG A 52 -3.29 6.77 4.88
CA ARG A 52 -3.27 7.61 3.68
C ARG A 52 -2.05 7.30 2.85
N LEU A 53 -2.22 7.13 1.55
CA LEU A 53 -1.14 7.09 0.57
C LEU A 53 -1.37 8.20 -0.47
N VAL A 54 -0.47 9.17 -0.54
CA VAL A 54 -0.61 10.35 -1.39
C VAL A 54 0.56 10.47 -2.36
N LYS A 55 0.25 10.80 -3.61
CA LYS A 55 1.23 11.10 -4.65
C LYS A 55 1.91 12.42 -4.34
N ARG A 56 3.25 12.46 -4.39
CA ARG A 56 4.05 13.66 -4.06
C ARG A 56 4.84 14.23 -5.23
N SER A 57 4.91 13.52 -6.35
CA SER A 57 5.57 13.99 -7.57
C SER A 57 4.56 14.32 -8.66
N ILE A 58 4.99 15.07 -9.69
CA ILE A 58 4.18 15.34 -10.89
C ILE A 58 3.83 14.03 -11.61
N THR A 59 4.80 13.11 -11.68
CA THR A 59 4.59 11.74 -12.18
C THR A 59 4.21 10.79 -11.03
N VAL A 60 3.89 9.52 -11.32
CA VAL A 60 3.67 8.49 -10.29
C VAL A 60 4.99 7.98 -9.67
N ALA A 61 6.08 8.76 -9.70
CA ALA A 61 7.39 8.30 -9.25
C ALA A 61 7.51 8.20 -7.71
N ARG A 62 6.82 9.07 -6.96
CA ARG A 62 6.93 9.15 -5.49
C ARG A 62 5.56 9.22 -4.83
N TYR A 63 5.39 8.37 -3.83
CA TYR A 63 4.27 8.38 -2.90
C TYR A 63 4.78 8.48 -1.46
N GLU A 64 3.96 9.05 -0.60
CA GLU A 64 4.15 9.07 0.85
C GLU A 64 2.94 8.42 1.52
N ALA A 65 3.22 7.55 2.49
CA ALA A 65 2.21 6.90 3.29
C ALA A 65 2.28 7.40 4.74
N ILE A 66 1.12 7.57 5.36
CA ILE A 66 0.98 7.76 6.81
C ILE A 66 -0.03 6.70 7.27
N CYS A 67 0.42 5.78 8.10
CA CYS A 67 -0.36 4.64 8.58
C CYS A 67 -0.68 4.79 10.07
N SER A 68 -1.86 4.33 10.48
CA SER A 68 -2.32 4.33 11.89
C SER A 68 -2.21 5.71 12.53
N ALA A 69 -2.56 6.76 11.79
CA ALA A 69 -2.47 8.12 12.30
C ALA A 69 -3.69 8.44 13.17
N GLU A 70 -3.46 8.85 14.41
CA GLU A 70 -4.49 9.35 15.30
C GLU A 70 -4.95 10.76 14.92
N GLY A 71 -6.26 11.01 14.98
CA GLY A 71 -6.87 12.31 14.74
C GLY A 71 -6.99 12.69 13.25
N ALA A 72 -7.88 13.64 12.95
CA ALA A 72 -8.20 14.07 11.57
C ALA A 72 -7.01 14.71 10.82
N THR A 73 -5.99 15.16 11.54
CA THR A 73 -4.79 15.82 10.99
C THR A 73 -3.61 14.87 10.76
N GLY A 74 -3.66 13.63 11.26
CA GLY A 74 -2.63 12.61 11.00
C GLY A 74 -1.24 12.95 11.54
N GLU A 75 -1.16 13.70 12.64
CA GLU A 75 0.10 14.24 13.20
C GLU A 75 0.98 13.17 13.84
N ARG A 76 0.39 12.08 14.36
CA ARG A 76 1.10 10.94 14.96
C ARG A 76 0.75 9.65 14.23
N GLY A 77 1.36 9.44 13.07
CA GLY A 77 1.24 8.21 12.30
C GLY A 77 2.60 7.72 11.80
N ARG A 78 2.71 6.43 11.51
CA ARG A 78 3.94 5.83 10.98
C ARG A 78 4.12 6.25 9.53
N ARG A 79 5.26 6.86 9.21
CA ARG A 79 5.53 7.41 7.88
C ARG A 79 6.34 6.47 7.02
N TYR A 80 5.95 6.41 5.76
CA TYR A 80 6.62 5.61 4.74
C TYR A 80 6.78 6.41 3.46
N THR A 81 7.82 6.08 2.69
CA THR A 81 7.96 6.56 1.31
C THR A 81 7.99 5.39 0.37
N ALA A 82 7.25 5.48 -0.74
CA ALA A 82 7.30 4.51 -1.83
C ALA A 82 7.83 5.21 -3.09
N ARG A 83 9.06 4.86 -3.47
CA ARG A 83 9.78 5.50 -4.56
C ARG A 83 10.01 4.51 -5.68
N ARG A 84 9.82 4.96 -6.92
CA ARG A 84 10.19 4.16 -8.07
C ARG A 84 11.69 3.86 -8.04
N ALA A 85 12.04 2.60 -8.11
CA ALA A 85 13.41 2.12 -8.13
C ALA A 85 13.53 1.13 -9.30
N GLY A 86 14.19 1.54 -10.38
CA GLY A 86 14.29 0.74 -11.61
C GLY A 86 13.89 1.51 -12.87
N GLY A 87 14.07 0.87 -14.02
CA GLY A 87 13.82 1.47 -15.34
C GLY A 87 12.33 1.68 -15.66
N VAL A 88 12.05 2.29 -16.81
CA VAL A 88 10.67 2.59 -17.26
C VAL A 88 9.80 1.33 -17.39
N ILE A 89 10.42 0.19 -17.66
CA ILE A 89 9.76 -1.11 -17.84
C ILE A 89 9.51 -1.79 -16.49
N GLU A 90 10.43 -1.62 -15.53
CA GLU A 90 10.33 -2.24 -14.21
C GLU A 90 9.43 -1.37 -13.33
N ARG A 91 8.20 -1.84 -13.06
CA ARG A 91 7.26 -1.18 -12.14
C ARG A 91 7.60 -1.52 -10.70
N ARG A 92 8.86 -1.28 -10.35
CA ARG A 92 9.42 -1.57 -9.03
C ARG A 92 9.41 -0.32 -8.17
N ARG A 93 9.04 -0.50 -6.91
CA ARG A 93 9.10 0.52 -5.86
C ARG A 93 9.82 0.00 -4.64
N GLU A 94 10.69 0.84 -4.12
CA GLU A 94 11.27 0.69 -2.80
C GLU A 94 10.40 1.42 -1.80
N ILE A 95 10.00 0.70 -0.75
CA ILE A 95 9.25 1.22 0.39
C ILE A 95 10.24 1.37 1.53
N ALA A 96 10.33 2.57 2.10
CA ALA A 96 11.21 2.89 3.22
C ALA A 96 10.43 3.52 4.37
N ASN A 97 10.87 3.30 5.61
CA ASN A 97 10.33 3.94 6.81
C ASN A 97 10.78 5.42 6.91
N GLU A 98 10.38 6.09 8.00
CA GLU A 98 10.74 7.49 8.26
C GLU A 98 12.26 7.72 8.40
N ALA A 99 13.00 6.73 8.91
CA ALA A 99 14.46 6.77 8.99
C ALA A 99 15.15 6.56 7.63
N GLY A 100 14.38 6.28 6.56
CA GLY A 100 14.90 5.99 5.23
C GLY A 100 15.39 4.55 5.05
N GLU A 101 15.16 3.68 6.02
CA GLU A 101 15.52 2.26 5.94
C GLU A 101 14.53 1.52 5.05
N PRO A 102 14.99 0.68 4.12
CA PRO A 102 14.10 -0.10 3.28
C PRO A 102 13.35 -1.13 4.14
N VAL A 103 12.01 -1.16 3.99
CA VAL A 103 11.10 -2.10 4.68
C VAL A 103 10.49 -3.13 3.74
N ALA A 104 10.36 -2.78 2.45
CA ALA A 104 9.86 -3.70 1.43
C ALA A 104 10.19 -3.21 0.01
N VAL A 105 10.09 -4.13 -0.95
CA VAL A 105 10.07 -3.84 -2.38
C VAL A 105 8.77 -4.35 -2.97
N ALA A 106 8.07 -3.49 -3.72
CA ALA A 106 6.88 -3.83 -4.49
C ALA A 106 7.23 -3.89 -5.98
N VAL A 107 6.78 -4.92 -6.70
CA VAL A 107 7.04 -5.10 -8.14
C VAL A 107 5.73 -5.42 -8.85
N GLY A 108 5.20 -4.46 -9.59
CA GLY A 108 4.03 -4.64 -10.45
C GLY A 108 4.38 -5.48 -11.68
N LYS A 109 3.54 -6.48 -11.97
CA LYS A 109 3.65 -7.37 -13.13
C LYS A 109 2.67 -6.95 -14.23
N LEU A 110 2.95 -7.37 -15.47
CA LEU A 110 2.10 -7.04 -16.61
C LEU A 110 0.72 -7.74 -16.54
N ASN A 111 0.64 -8.89 -15.89
CA ASN A 111 -0.61 -9.64 -15.69
C ASN A 111 -1.53 -9.03 -14.62
N GLY A 112 -1.09 -7.96 -13.93
CA GLY A 112 -1.86 -7.34 -12.86
C GLY A 112 -1.47 -7.75 -11.45
N ASP A 113 -0.58 -8.72 -11.30
CA ASP A 113 -0.10 -9.10 -9.98
C ASP A 113 0.86 -8.03 -9.44
N LEU A 114 0.92 -7.93 -8.12
CA LEU A 114 1.93 -7.12 -7.44
C LEU A 114 2.68 -7.98 -6.44
N GLU A 115 3.96 -8.18 -6.70
CA GLU A 115 4.84 -8.92 -5.80
C GLU A 115 5.36 -8.00 -4.71
N LEU A 116 5.17 -8.38 -3.45
CA LEU A 116 5.67 -7.67 -2.27
C LEU A 116 6.73 -8.52 -1.56
N ARG A 117 7.90 -7.93 -1.39
CA ARG A 117 9.08 -8.53 -0.76
C ARG A 117 9.50 -7.68 0.44
N PRO A 118 9.10 -8.01 1.68
CA PRO A 118 9.63 -7.36 2.87
C PRO A 118 11.14 -7.53 2.94
N THR A 119 11.82 -6.51 3.44
CA THR A 119 13.24 -6.59 3.78
C THR A 119 13.34 -6.95 5.26
N GLY A 120 14.26 -7.86 5.61
CA GLY A 120 14.42 -8.33 6.99
C GLY A 120 15.03 -7.31 7.97
N GLY A 121 15.23 -6.05 7.54
CA GLY A 121 15.97 -5.04 8.29
C GLY A 121 15.16 -4.30 9.35
N ALA A 122 13.88 -4.00 9.08
CA ALA A 122 13.04 -3.19 9.96
C ALA A 122 11.70 -3.88 10.20
N GLN A 123 11.29 -3.98 11.47
CA GLN A 123 9.97 -4.50 11.83
C GLN A 123 8.92 -3.44 11.52
N VAL A 124 7.96 -3.81 10.68
CA VAL A 124 6.81 -2.98 10.32
C VAL A 124 5.53 -3.78 10.52
N PRO A 125 4.43 -3.14 10.98
CA PRO A 125 3.15 -3.81 11.06
C PRO A 125 2.72 -4.35 9.69
N PHE A 126 2.20 -5.58 9.67
CA PHE A 126 1.77 -6.20 8.42
C PHE A 126 0.65 -5.40 7.75
N LEU A 127 -0.28 -4.84 8.54
CA LEU A 127 -1.38 -4.02 8.04
C LEU A 127 -0.88 -2.80 7.24
N ASP A 128 0.18 -2.14 7.70
CA ASP A 128 0.79 -1.01 7.01
C ASP A 128 1.32 -1.43 5.63
N LEU A 129 2.04 -2.55 5.57
CA LEU A 129 2.55 -3.10 4.30
C LEU A 129 1.41 -3.55 3.39
N ALA A 130 0.37 -4.19 3.94
CA ALA A 130 -0.82 -4.60 3.19
C ALA A 130 -1.53 -3.39 2.59
N PHE A 131 -1.75 -2.32 3.37
CA PHE A 131 -2.35 -1.08 2.89
C PHE A 131 -1.52 -0.43 1.78
N ILE A 132 -0.21 -0.22 2.01
CA ILE A 132 0.67 0.44 1.04
C ILE A 132 0.73 -0.38 -0.25
N SER A 133 0.98 -1.68 -0.15
CA SER A 133 1.10 -2.55 -1.33
C SER A 133 -0.22 -2.71 -2.09
N TRP A 134 -1.34 -2.77 -1.39
CA TRP A 134 -2.67 -2.74 -2.00
C TRP A 134 -2.89 -1.44 -2.79
N ALA A 135 -2.60 -0.30 -2.17
CA ALA A 135 -2.75 1.00 -2.81
C ALA A 135 -1.87 1.13 -4.06
N LEU A 136 -0.66 0.55 -4.05
CA LEU A 136 0.21 0.49 -5.22
C LEU A 136 -0.35 -0.37 -6.36
N THR A 137 -1.29 -1.29 -6.12
CA THR A 137 -1.95 -2.02 -7.21
C THR A 137 -2.73 -1.08 -8.14
N TYR A 138 -3.35 -0.01 -7.64
CA TYR A 138 -4.02 0.99 -8.50
C TYR A 138 -3.05 1.80 -9.37
N VAL A 139 -1.77 1.82 -9.00
CA VAL A 139 -0.74 2.61 -9.67
C VAL A 139 0.06 1.75 -10.67
N ASP A 140 0.48 0.57 -10.24
CA ASP A 140 1.47 -0.26 -10.94
C ASP A 140 0.86 -1.54 -11.56
N ALA A 141 -0.37 -1.95 -11.18
CA ALA A 141 -1.09 -3.07 -11.76
C ALA A 141 -2.20 -2.59 -12.73
N PRO A 142 -1.98 -2.65 -14.05
CA PRO A 142 -2.80 -1.96 -15.05
C PRO A 142 -4.21 -2.53 -15.20
N THR A 143 -4.44 -3.78 -14.82
CA THR A 143 -5.77 -4.42 -14.83
C THR A 143 -6.75 -3.83 -13.82
N ARG A 144 -6.29 -3.00 -12.87
CA ARG A 144 -7.15 -2.29 -11.91
C ARG A 144 -7.37 -0.82 -12.20
N ARG A 145 -6.74 -0.30 -13.26
CA ARG A 145 -7.00 1.05 -13.75
C ARG A 145 -8.40 1.20 -14.36
N THR A 146 -9.07 0.11 -14.72
CA THR A 146 -10.39 0.11 -15.36
C THR A 146 -11.57 0.35 -14.41
N LEU A 147 -11.30 0.57 -13.11
CA LEU A 147 -12.31 1.01 -12.13
C LEU A 147 -12.39 2.54 -11.99
N TYR A 148 -11.65 3.30 -12.81
CA TYR A 148 -11.68 4.77 -12.88
C TYR A 148 -11.72 5.28 -14.32
#